data_AF-A0A7Y4ZVL2-F1
#
_entry.id   AF-A0A7Y4ZVL2-F1
#
_cell.length_a   1.000
_cell.length_b   1.000
_cell.length_c   1.000
_cell.angle_alpha   90.00
_cell.angle_beta   90.00
_cell.angle_gamma   90.00
#
_symmetry.space_group_name_H-M   'P 1'
#
loop_
_entity.id
_entity.type
_entity.pdbx_description
1 polymer ?
#
loop_
_entity_poly.entity_id
_entity_poly.type
_entity_poly.pdbx_seq_one_letter_code
_entity_poly.pdbx_strand_id
1 'polypeptide(L)'
;MKSYRSPHKTRALSGLFALGVVVLGAAGGCSGGFPNQPSTLRLAVTITQPANLGDNLHRRPIVTDPGKPETFTVSVEALKLDGTRDTAFTGGVRLSVKPGSVLEVSGPFTTGRSAFLQAGLAEGIQVPLYNAFGDARIVAEDLGYVPVEPPTRQPPPACSDGLDNDGDGRIDFPADEGCAFANDDSETGGTFAAGASQIIYYKLPRVADVRGAVCTGFEATDPAPQTPICAGGAATPFKAQQVSLDTGYQRDTRKFDFDMVVTRVAANGFYVQDVENDRLVTEDPCAVPPVHRKKRGYAGLFAFNFSSPPGMRVCDRIRTLAGTATEFFGSIQIGYPTWTLEEWDAKARPCGEPDPFDLVADDLANQSTLLQNVHSLVRLRSTVVDRPDVDGNGNQICIDDPANAGKKIRSVTKHTLEVRVTKHFGVENPKPNPSFDQTDPSSPQFLITDNASNCDFNGDGSVDFSANPEKGCAASCDLDVECTEWSNFAARSNFYV
;
A
#
# COMPACT_ATOMS: atom_id res chain seq x y z
N MET A 1 31.74 -55.00 -7.23
CA MET A 1 32.26 -56.19 -7.94
C MET A 1 31.75 -56.15 -9.38
N LYS A 2 32.67 -56.17 -10.38
CA LYS A 2 32.52 -56.48 -11.84
C LYS A 2 31.50 -55.64 -12.65
N SER A 3 31.90 -54.73 -13.56
CA SER A 3 32.58 -54.89 -14.87
C SER A 3 31.73 -55.55 -15.97
N TYR A 4 31.38 -54.79 -17.02
CA TYR A 4 31.21 -55.26 -18.41
C TYR A 4 31.18 -54.06 -19.39
N ARG A 5 32.31 -53.65 -20.00
CA ARG A 5 32.80 -53.92 -21.37
C ARG A 5 31.84 -53.58 -22.54
N SER A 6 32.26 -52.56 -23.30
CA SER A 6 31.90 -52.22 -24.70
C SER A 6 32.38 -53.30 -25.70
N PRO A 7 31.89 -53.32 -26.96
CA PRO A 7 32.75 -52.77 -28.02
C PRO A 7 32.04 -51.99 -29.16
N HIS A 8 32.81 -51.08 -29.72
CA HIS A 8 32.62 -50.30 -30.95
C HIS A 8 32.28 -51.13 -32.21
N LYS A 9 31.54 -50.51 -33.15
CA LYS A 9 31.94 -50.44 -34.58
C LYS A 9 31.61 -49.08 -35.20
N THR A 10 32.66 -48.47 -35.72
CA THR A 10 32.79 -47.24 -36.51
C THR A 10 32.22 -47.35 -37.92
N ARG A 11 31.62 -46.26 -38.43
CA ARG A 11 31.79 -45.82 -39.83
C ARG A 11 31.71 -44.30 -39.90
N ALA A 12 32.80 -43.72 -40.39
CA ALA A 12 32.96 -42.29 -40.65
C ALA A 12 32.26 -41.88 -41.95
N LEU A 13 31.67 -40.69 -41.97
CA LEU A 13 31.52 -39.90 -43.17
C LEU A 13 31.83 -38.44 -42.85
N SER A 14 32.80 -37.93 -43.60
CA SER A 14 33.40 -36.61 -43.53
C SER A 14 32.44 -35.55 -44.06
N GLY A 15 32.21 -34.49 -43.28
CA GLY A 15 31.53 -33.28 -43.73
C GLY A 15 32.37 -32.07 -43.36
N LEU A 16 32.99 -31.43 -44.37
CA LEU A 16 33.59 -30.11 -44.24
C LEU A 16 32.50 -29.10 -43.84
N PHE A 17 32.66 -28.44 -42.70
CA PHE A 17 31.97 -27.18 -42.42
C PHE A 17 32.96 -26.03 -42.62
N ALA A 18 32.73 -25.26 -43.68
CA ALA A 18 33.40 -24.00 -43.93
C ALA A 18 32.98 -22.98 -42.86
N LEU A 19 33.95 -22.35 -42.20
CA LEU A 19 33.71 -21.16 -41.39
C LEU A 19 33.28 -20.02 -42.30
N GLY A 20 31.98 -19.72 -42.31
CA GLY A 20 31.45 -18.46 -42.83
C GLY A 20 31.69 -17.36 -41.80
N VAL A 21 32.66 -16.50 -42.05
CA VAL A 21 32.84 -15.23 -41.33
C VAL A 21 31.72 -14.30 -41.75
N VAL A 22 30.74 -14.10 -40.87
CA VAL A 22 29.74 -13.03 -41.01
C VAL A 22 30.42 -11.72 -40.61
N VAL A 23 30.83 -10.94 -41.59
CA VAL A 23 31.19 -9.54 -41.40
C VAL A 23 29.88 -8.78 -41.19
N LEU A 24 29.57 -8.45 -39.93
CA LEU A 24 28.54 -7.48 -39.60
C LEU A 24 29.00 -6.11 -40.12
N GLY A 25 28.36 -5.65 -41.20
CA GLY A 25 28.48 -4.26 -41.64
C GLY A 25 27.94 -3.34 -40.55
N ALA A 26 28.80 -2.46 -40.05
CA ALA A 26 28.42 -1.38 -39.15
C ALA A 26 27.52 -0.41 -39.92
N ALA A 27 26.21 -0.55 -39.74
CA ALA A 27 25.28 0.53 -40.02
C ALA A 27 25.51 1.61 -38.96
N GLY A 28 25.90 2.80 -39.40
CA GLY A 28 26.07 3.96 -38.53
C GLY A 28 24.75 4.30 -37.84
N GLY A 29 24.71 4.05 -36.53
CA GLY A 29 23.62 4.44 -35.64
C GLY A 29 24.20 5.06 -34.38
N CYS A 30 23.75 6.27 -34.06
CA CYS A 30 24.04 7.07 -32.87
C CYS A 30 25.51 7.48 -32.67
N SER A 31 25.94 8.56 -33.32
CA SER A 31 27.18 9.28 -32.99
C SER A 31 26.98 10.38 -31.92
N GLY A 32 25.80 10.45 -31.29
CA GLY A 32 25.59 11.26 -30.09
C GLY A 32 25.85 10.39 -28.87
N GLY A 33 27.12 10.19 -28.52
CA GLY A 33 27.45 9.64 -27.22
C GLY A 33 26.81 10.51 -26.13
N PHE A 34 26.28 9.89 -25.07
CA PHE A 34 25.89 10.64 -23.89
C PHE A 34 27.06 11.55 -23.49
N PRO A 35 26.84 12.84 -23.18
CA PRO A 35 27.89 13.67 -22.64
C PRO A 35 28.36 13.02 -21.33
N ASN A 36 29.53 12.37 -21.39
CA ASN A 36 30.28 11.99 -20.21
C ASN A 36 30.85 13.28 -19.63
N GLN A 37 30.03 14.03 -18.91
CA GLN A 37 30.51 14.94 -17.88
C GLN A 37 30.64 14.10 -16.61
N PRO A 38 31.79 13.47 -16.32
CA PRO A 38 32.00 12.95 -14.98
C PRO A 38 31.81 14.13 -14.03
N SER A 39 30.84 14.06 -13.12
CA SER A 39 30.67 15.12 -12.14
C SER A 39 31.99 15.23 -11.36
N THR A 40 32.74 16.28 -11.62
CA THR A 40 33.96 16.63 -10.87
C THR A 40 33.61 17.12 -9.47
N LEU A 41 32.32 17.38 -9.26
CA LEU A 41 31.66 17.82 -8.06
C LEU A 41 30.87 16.67 -7.41
N ARG A 42 30.98 16.54 -6.10
CA ARG A 42 30.14 15.68 -5.25
C ARG A 42 29.46 16.53 -4.19
N LEU A 43 28.25 16.16 -3.80
CA LEU A 43 27.59 16.78 -2.65
C LEU A 43 27.69 15.84 -1.44
N ALA A 44 28.13 16.37 -0.30
CA ALA A 44 28.04 15.71 0.99
C ALA A 44 26.88 16.30 1.75
N VAL A 45 25.92 15.46 2.15
CA VAL A 45 24.75 15.86 2.93
C VAL A 45 24.93 15.29 4.34
N THR A 46 24.96 16.16 5.34
CA THR A 46 25.21 15.77 6.73
C THR A 46 24.06 16.27 7.61
N ILE A 47 23.41 15.37 8.33
CA ILE A 47 22.47 15.75 9.39
C ILE A 47 23.30 16.21 10.60
N THR A 48 23.24 17.49 10.95
CA THR A 48 24.17 18.15 11.89
C THR A 48 23.68 18.17 13.34
N GLN A 49 22.36 18.14 13.56
CA GLN A 49 21.79 17.92 14.88
C GLN A 49 21.44 16.44 15.02
N PRO A 50 22.02 15.70 15.97
CA PRO A 50 21.69 14.30 16.18
C PRO A 50 20.29 14.21 16.80
N ALA A 51 19.26 14.28 15.96
CA ALA A 51 18.01 13.59 16.23
C ALA A 51 18.32 12.09 16.23
N ASN A 52 17.65 11.31 17.08
CA ASN A 52 17.74 9.85 17.04
C ASN A 52 17.32 9.35 15.65
N LEU A 53 18.26 9.07 14.74
CA LEU A 53 17.99 8.62 13.37
C LEU A 53 17.37 7.21 13.32
N GLY A 54 17.23 6.54 14.45
CA GLY A 54 16.90 5.13 14.56
C GLY A 54 18.08 4.25 14.14
N ASP A 55 17.86 2.95 14.25
CA ASP A 55 18.73 1.91 13.71
C ASP A 55 17.89 0.75 13.16
N ASN A 56 18.54 -0.30 12.67
CA ASN A 56 17.84 -1.46 12.09
C ASN A 56 16.88 -2.18 13.07
N LEU A 57 17.15 -2.11 14.37
CA LEU A 57 16.36 -2.72 15.43
C LEU A 57 15.38 -1.73 16.08
N HIS A 58 15.76 -0.45 16.16
CA HIS A 58 15.00 0.62 16.80
C HIS A 58 14.56 1.67 15.77
N ARG A 59 13.71 1.25 14.85
CA ARG A 59 13.17 2.10 13.78
C ARG A 59 12.18 3.14 14.32
N ARG A 60 12.27 4.37 13.83
CA ARG A 60 11.40 5.51 14.16
C ARG A 60 9.97 5.28 13.65
N PRO A 61 8.94 5.80 14.35
CA PRO A 61 7.58 5.81 13.81
C PRO A 61 7.48 6.68 12.55
N ILE A 62 6.53 6.36 11.67
CA ILE A 62 6.26 7.17 10.48
C ILE A 62 5.38 8.37 10.86
N VAL A 63 5.62 9.50 10.21
CA VAL A 63 4.79 10.71 10.28
C VAL A 63 4.06 10.88 8.96
N THR A 64 2.73 10.76 8.93
CA THR A 64 1.92 10.91 7.70
C THR A 64 1.16 12.24 7.63
N ASP A 65 1.08 13.00 8.73
CA ASP A 65 0.40 14.30 8.81
C ASP A 65 1.33 15.43 8.32
N PRO A 66 1.05 16.08 7.17
CA PRO A 66 1.86 17.18 6.67
C PRO A 66 1.77 18.44 7.55
N GLY A 67 0.78 18.56 8.45
CA GLY A 67 0.69 19.65 9.42
C GLY A 67 1.62 19.48 10.64
N LYS A 68 2.21 18.30 10.82
CA LYS A 68 3.13 17.98 11.93
C LYS A 68 4.37 17.23 11.41
N PRO A 69 5.14 17.83 10.48
CA PRO A 69 6.31 17.17 9.91
C PRO A 69 7.42 16.99 10.95
N GLU A 70 8.32 16.05 10.67
CA GLU A 70 9.54 15.87 11.44
C GLU A 70 10.70 16.63 10.78
N THR A 71 11.29 17.57 11.49
CA THR A 71 12.32 18.46 10.93
C THR A 71 13.73 18.01 11.29
N PHE A 72 14.60 17.94 10.29
CA PHE A 72 16.03 17.65 10.45
C PHE A 72 16.88 18.86 10.08
N THR A 73 17.89 19.16 10.89
CA THR A 73 18.90 20.17 10.51
C THR A 73 20.01 19.52 9.68
N VAL A 74 20.25 20.06 8.50
CA VAL A 74 21.17 19.52 7.48
C VAL A 74 22.20 20.57 7.09
N SER A 75 23.40 20.10 6.80
CA SER A 75 24.45 20.82 6.07
C SER A 75 24.68 20.13 4.73
N VAL A 76 24.88 20.92 3.68
CA VAL A 76 25.29 20.44 2.36
C VAL A 76 26.62 21.09 2.00
N GLU A 77 27.60 20.26 1.64
CA GLU A 77 28.93 20.68 1.23
C GLU A 77 29.23 20.17 -0.19
N ALA A 78 29.69 21.07 -1.05
CA ALA A 78 30.23 20.74 -2.36
C ALA A 78 31.69 20.31 -2.20
N LEU A 79 32.03 19.14 -2.72
CA LEU A 79 33.35 18.53 -2.61
C LEU A 79 33.96 18.29 -4.00
N LYS A 80 35.28 18.51 -4.09
CA LYS A 80 36.10 18.08 -5.22
C LYS A 80 36.33 16.56 -5.16
N LEU A 81 36.90 16.00 -6.22
CA LEU A 81 37.25 14.57 -6.30
C LEU A 81 38.20 14.10 -5.19
N ASP A 82 39.02 14.99 -4.63
CA ASP A 82 39.93 14.69 -3.51
C ASP A 82 39.26 14.74 -2.13
N GLY A 83 37.96 15.05 -2.07
CA GLY A 83 37.18 15.16 -0.84
C GLY A 83 37.32 16.50 -0.12
N THR A 84 38.09 17.45 -0.66
CA THR A 84 38.15 18.81 -0.11
C THR A 84 36.98 19.66 -0.60
N ARG A 85 36.59 20.66 0.20
CA ARG A 85 35.52 21.59 -0.17
C ARG A 85 35.83 22.32 -1.48
N ASP A 86 34.85 22.33 -2.39
CA ASP A 86 34.88 23.16 -3.57
C ASP A 86 34.35 24.56 -3.28
N THR A 87 35.25 25.47 -2.88
CA THR A 87 34.89 26.86 -2.61
C THR A 87 34.51 27.66 -3.85
N ALA A 88 34.75 27.14 -5.06
CA ALA A 88 34.35 27.81 -6.29
C ALA A 88 32.86 27.58 -6.58
N PHE A 89 32.27 26.51 -6.06
CA PHE A 89 30.86 26.22 -6.26
C PHE A 89 29.99 27.18 -5.45
N THR A 90 29.10 27.91 -6.12
CA THR A 90 28.04 28.72 -5.53
C THR A 90 26.80 28.52 -6.38
N GLY A 91 25.76 27.92 -5.81
CA GLY A 91 24.60 27.46 -6.58
C GLY A 91 23.52 26.83 -5.70
N GLY A 92 22.33 26.68 -6.27
CA GLY A 92 21.17 26.08 -5.61
C GLY A 92 21.15 24.56 -5.73
N VAL A 93 21.02 23.86 -4.60
CA VAL A 93 20.74 22.42 -4.58
C VAL A 93 19.29 22.19 -4.18
N ARG A 94 18.61 21.30 -4.90
CA ARG A 94 17.27 20.84 -4.60
C ARG A 94 17.32 19.75 -3.55
N LEU A 95 16.52 19.89 -2.50
CA LEU A 95 16.40 18.90 -1.43
C LEU A 95 15.16 18.04 -1.66
N SER A 96 15.36 16.73 -1.57
CA SER A 96 14.30 15.73 -1.58
C SER A 96 14.58 14.66 -0.51
N VAL A 97 13.64 13.74 -0.30
CA VAL A 97 13.84 12.56 0.52
C VAL A 97 13.36 11.34 -0.25
N LYS A 98 14.10 10.23 -0.14
CA LYS A 98 13.77 8.98 -0.80
C LYS A 98 13.82 7.82 0.21
N PRO A 99 12.73 7.06 0.42
CA PRO A 99 11.35 7.42 0.08
C PRO A 99 10.80 8.52 1.02
N GLY A 100 9.67 9.11 0.64
CA GLY A 100 8.98 10.15 1.41
C GLY A 100 8.90 11.50 0.72
N SER A 101 8.58 12.55 1.48
CA SER A 101 8.36 13.89 0.97
C SER A 101 8.96 14.96 1.89
N VAL A 102 9.45 16.03 1.25
CA VAL A 102 9.99 17.22 1.91
C VAL A 102 8.97 18.33 1.79
N LEU A 103 8.67 19.08 2.86
CA LEU A 103 7.91 20.32 2.76
C LEU A 103 8.83 21.49 2.40
N GLU A 104 8.35 22.73 2.47
CA GLU A 104 9.23 23.89 2.29
C GLU A 104 10.37 23.89 3.32
N VAL A 105 11.61 24.06 2.85
CA VAL A 105 12.78 24.10 3.73
C VAL A 105 13.00 25.52 4.24
N SER A 106 13.62 25.65 5.40
CA SER A 106 13.93 26.97 5.99
C SER A 106 15.38 27.02 6.47
N GLY A 107 15.95 28.22 6.52
CA GLY A 107 17.33 28.43 6.94
C GLY A 107 17.98 29.58 6.17
N PRO A 108 19.31 29.77 6.33
CA PRO A 108 20.05 30.74 5.54
C PRO A 108 20.03 30.37 4.06
N PHE A 109 19.73 31.34 3.20
CA PHE A 109 19.77 31.19 1.75
C PHE A 109 18.97 29.97 1.25
N THR A 110 17.69 29.90 1.63
CA THR A 110 16.77 28.85 1.18
C THR A 110 15.54 29.45 0.49
N THR A 111 15.03 28.75 -0.52
CA THR A 111 13.76 29.09 -1.19
C THR A 111 13.05 27.81 -1.60
N GLY A 112 11.77 27.68 -1.24
CA GLY A 112 10.98 26.48 -1.57
C GLY A 112 11.63 25.23 -0.98
N ARG A 113 12.05 24.28 -1.82
CA ARG A 113 12.81 23.09 -1.36
C ARG A 113 14.29 23.14 -1.74
N SER A 114 14.82 24.33 -1.97
CA SER A 114 16.20 24.52 -2.43
C SER A 114 17.02 25.28 -1.39
N ALA A 115 18.29 24.90 -1.26
CA ALA A 115 19.28 25.59 -0.45
C ALA A 115 20.43 26.09 -1.33
N PHE A 116 20.89 27.31 -1.13
CA PHE A 116 21.92 27.94 -1.96
C PHE A 116 23.26 27.92 -1.24
N LEU A 117 24.20 27.14 -1.78
CA LEU A 117 25.55 27.01 -1.24
C LEU A 117 26.34 28.28 -1.54
N GLN A 118 27.05 28.77 -0.52
CA GLN A 118 28.01 29.86 -0.65
C GLN A 118 29.41 29.33 -0.41
N ALA A 119 30.30 29.52 -1.39
CA ALA A 119 31.65 28.96 -1.34
C ALA A 119 31.67 27.47 -0.98
N GLY A 120 30.77 26.71 -1.59
CA GLY A 120 30.62 25.28 -1.46
C GLY A 120 29.94 24.80 -0.17
N LEU A 121 29.28 25.66 0.60
CA LEU A 121 28.66 25.29 1.87
C LEU A 121 27.29 25.94 2.08
N ALA A 122 26.34 25.14 2.55
CA ALA A 122 25.08 25.60 3.13
C ALA A 122 24.86 24.88 4.46
N GLU A 123 24.64 25.61 5.55
CA GLU A 123 24.47 25.05 6.91
C GLU A 123 23.18 25.54 7.56
N GLY A 124 22.70 24.77 8.54
CA GLY A 124 21.53 25.14 9.32
C GLY A 124 20.21 25.02 8.55
N ILE A 125 20.18 24.22 7.48
CA ILE A 125 18.98 24.01 6.68
C ILE A 125 18.03 23.11 7.47
N GLN A 126 16.83 23.60 7.75
CA GLN A 126 15.75 22.84 8.36
C GLN A 126 14.95 22.15 7.26
N VAL A 127 14.98 20.82 7.26
CA VAL A 127 14.33 19.96 6.28
C VAL A 127 13.15 19.22 6.93
N PRO A 128 11.92 19.74 6.82
CA PRO A 128 10.72 19.07 7.31
C PRO A 128 10.34 17.89 6.41
N LEU A 129 10.27 16.70 6.99
CA LEU A 129 9.90 15.45 6.34
C LEU A 129 8.51 14.99 6.79
N TYR A 130 7.76 14.42 5.86
CA TYR A 130 6.55 13.65 6.14
C TYR A 130 6.52 12.47 5.16
N ASN A 131 5.67 11.48 5.43
CA ASN A 131 5.48 10.22 4.70
C ASN A 131 6.77 9.45 4.34
N ALA A 132 7.89 9.73 5.03
CA ALA A 132 9.12 8.94 4.92
C ALA A 132 8.97 7.62 5.67
N PHE A 133 9.49 6.54 5.10
CA PHE A 133 9.38 5.19 5.66
C PHE A 133 10.59 4.34 5.29
N GLY A 134 10.78 3.22 5.98
CA GLY A 134 11.92 2.32 5.73
C GLY A 134 13.26 3.03 5.89
N ASP A 135 14.20 2.75 5.00
CA ASP A 135 15.52 3.38 5.02
C ASP A 135 15.50 4.66 4.17
N ALA A 136 15.16 5.79 4.80
CA ALA A 136 15.03 7.06 4.12
C ALA A 136 16.34 7.86 4.12
N ARG A 137 16.59 8.62 3.05
CA ARG A 137 17.73 9.54 2.95
C ARG A 137 17.28 10.88 2.39
N ILE A 138 17.79 11.97 2.98
CA ILE A 138 17.68 13.30 2.40
C ILE A 138 18.71 13.37 1.27
N VAL A 139 18.25 13.76 0.08
CA VAL A 139 19.07 13.87 -1.13
C VAL A 139 19.17 15.33 -1.51
N ALA A 140 20.38 15.78 -1.83
CA ALA A 140 20.64 17.08 -2.43
C ALA A 140 21.09 16.87 -3.88
N GLU A 141 20.51 17.59 -4.81
CA GLU A 141 20.83 17.50 -6.25
C GLU A 141 21.04 18.92 -6.81
N ASP A 142 22.14 19.15 -7.51
CA ASP A 142 22.36 20.38 -8.26
C ASP A 142 21.65 20.30 -9.61
N LEU A 143 20.49 20.97 -9.70
CA LEU A 143 19.70 21.06 -10.92
C LEU A 143 20.00 22.34 -11.72
N GLY A 144 20.93 23.19 -11.25
CA GLY A 144 21.21 24.49 -11.90
C GLY A 144 20.16 25.55 -11.63
N TYR A 145 19.23 25.31 -10.71
CA TYR A 145 18.07 26.16 -10.48
C TYR A 145 18.43 27.56 -9.95
N VAL A 146 18.04 28.59 -10.71
CA VAL A 146 18.16 30.01 -10.35
C VAL A 146 16.76 30.61 -10.20
N PRO A 147 16.17 30.60 -8.99
CA PRO A 147 14.79 31.05 -8.80
C PRO A 147 14.65 32.55 -9.03
N VAL A 148 13.58 32.91 -9.72
CA VAL A 148 13.07 34.28 -9.84
C VAL A 148 11.57 34.29 -9.55
N GLU A 149 11.02 35.43 -9.12
CA GLU A 149 9.59 35.57 -8.78
C GLU A 149 8.74 35.86 -10.05
N PRO A 150 7.78 35.00 -10.44
CA PRO A 150 6.83 35.28 -11.52
C PRO A 150 5.43 35.50 -10.94
N PRO A 151 4.91 36.74 -10.98
CA PRO A 151 4.28 37.17 -12.24
C PRO A 151 4.55 38.63 -12.66
N THR A 152 5.42 39.38 -11.95
CA THR A 152 5.64 40.82 -12.22
C THR A 152 6.97 41.14 -12.92
N ARG A 153 7.82 40.13 -13.13
CA ARG A 153 9.12 40.32 -13.77
C ARG A 153 8.97 40.54 -15.28
N GLN A 154 9.61 41.59 -15.79
CA GLN A 154 9.80 41.80 -17.22
C GLN A 154 11.30 41.99 -17.53
N PRO A 155 11.87 41.18 -18.44
CA PRO A 155 11.23 40.06 -19.16
C PRO A 155 10.85 38.88 -18.22
N PRO A 156 10.01 37.93 -18.68
CA PRO A 156 9.77 36.67 -17.96
C PRO A 156 11.08 35.92 -17.65
N PRO A 157 11.09 34.98 -16.70
CA PRO A 157 12.19 34.02 -16.51
C PRO A 157 12.58 33.35 -17.82
N ALA A 158 13.89 33.13 -18.02
CA ALA A 158 14.46 32.47 -19.21
C ALA A 158 13.64 31.23 -19.61
N CYS A 159 13.40 30.33 -18.66
CA CYS A 159 12.64 29.09 -18.86
C CYS A 159 11.12 29.23 -19.04
N SER A 160 10.63 30.44 -19.34
CA SER A 160 9.22 30.75 -19.61
C SER A 160 9.02 31.97 -20.53
N ASP A 161 10.06 32.44 -21.21
CA ASP A 161 10.00 33.67 -22.01
C ASP A 161 9.68 33.42 -23.49
N GLY A 162 9.60 32.16 -23.92
CA GLY A 162 9.30 31.75 -25.29
C GLY A 162 10.51 31.72 -26.22
N LEU A 163 11.72 31.88 -25.70
CA LEU A 163 12.98 31.91 -26.44
C LEU A 163 13.88 30.74 -26.05
N ASP A 164 14.84 30.44 -26.91
CA ASP A 164 15.97 29.55 -26.62
C ASP A 164 17.14 30.48 -26.23
N ASN A 165 17.30 30.71 -24.92
CA ASN A 165 18.27 31.63 -24.35
C ASN A 165 19.69 31.07 -24.33
N ASP A 166 19.89 29.74 -24.37
CA ASP A 166 21.22 29.13 -24.38
C ASP A 166 21.66 28.56 -25.75
N GLY A 167 20.74 28.49 -26.71
CA GLY A 167 20.98 28.16 -28.10
C GLY A 167 21.06 26.66 -28.39
N ASP A 168 20.56 25.79 -27.51
CA ASP A 168 20.62 24.34 -27.66
C ASP A 168 19.50 23.76 -28.55
N GLY A 169 18.55 24.60 -28.96
CA GLY A 169 17.39 24.27 -29.79
C GLY A 169 16.17 23.79 -29.02
N ARG A 170 16.21 23.77 -27.69
CA ARG A 170 15.07 23.57 -26.80
C ARG A 170 14.58 24.94 -26.31
N ILE A 171 13.31 25.00 -25.93
CA ILE A 171 12.65 26.26 -25.55
C ILE A 171 11.83 25.97 -24.31
N ASP A 172 12.12 26.67 -23.22
CA ASP A 172 11.34 26.73 -21.99
C ASP A 172 11.04 25.39 -21.27
N PHE A 173 10.66 25.49 -20.00
CA PHE A 173 10.12 24.35 -19.25
C PHE A 173 8.73 23.91 -19.77
N PRO A 174 8.42 22.60 -19.89
CA PRO A 174 9.22 21.43 -19.52
C PRO A 174 9.95 20.78 -20.72
N ALA A 175 10.01 21.45 -21.88
CA ALA A 175 10.59 20.87 -23.09
C ALA A 175 12.12 20.99 -23.09
N ASP A 176 12.64 22.04 -22.47
CA ASP A 176 14.06 22.22 -22.19
C ASP A 176 14.49 21.45 -20.92
N GLU A 177 15.53 20.62 -21.07
CA GLU A 177 16.12 19.81 -20.00
C GLU A 177 17.06 20.61 -19.10
N GLY A 178 17.57 21.75 -19.58
CA GLY A 178 18.37 22.67 -18.78
C GLY A 178 17.54 23.55 -17.85
N CYS A 179 16.23 23.63 -18.08
CA CYS A 179 15.28 24.26 -17.18
C CYS A 179 14.82 23.33 -16.05
N ALA A 180 15.15 23.67 -14.80
CA ALA A 180 14.65 22.90 -13.66
C ALA A 180 13.15 23.14 -13.39
N PHE A 181 12.68 24.39 -13.59
CA PHE A 181 11.30 24.82 -13.38
C PHE A 181 10.95 26.02 -14.27
N ALA A 182 9.65 26.31 -14.45
CA ALA A 182 9.19 27.47 -15.22
C ALA A 182 9.58 28.85 -14.63
N ASN A 183 10.05 28.91 -13.38
CA ASN A 183 10.53 30.14 -12.75
C ASN A 183 12.06 30.18 -12.61
N ASP A 184 12.75 29.45 -13.47
CA ASP A 184 14.21 29.42 -13.55
C ASP A 184 14.71 30.50 -14.52
N ASP A 185 15.80 31.17 -14.15
CA ASP A 185 16.40 32.25 -14.93
C ASP A 185 17.61 31.80 -15.77
N SER A 186 17.84 30.49 -15.85
CA SER A 186 18.89 29.90 -16.65
C SER A 186 18.40 28.62 -17.33
N GLU A 187 18.72 28.48 -18.60
CA GLU A 187 18.48 27.27 -19.42
C GLU A 187 19.71 26.36 -19.48
N THR A 188 20.83 26.72 -18.85
CA THR A 188 22.10 25.95 -18.99
C THR A 188 22.12 24.63 -18.18
N GLY A 189 21.17 24.43 -17.27
CA GLY A 189 21.13 23.27 -16.39
C GLY A 189 22.25 23.23 -15.32
N GLY A 190 22.13 22.27 -14.41
CA GLY A 190 23.08 22.06 -13.32
C GLY A 190 24.22 21.10 -13.64
N THR A 191 25.11 20.88 -12.67
CA THR A 191 26.12 19.82 -12.76
C THR A 191 25.54 18.42 -12.56
N PHE A 192 24.29 18.32 -12.11
CA PHE A 192 23.62 17.09 -11.67
C PHE A 192 24.39 16.35 -10.56
N ALA A 193 25.30 17.06 -9.86
CA ALA A 193 25.96 16.52 -8.69
C ALA A 193 24.91 16.18 -7.64
N ALA A 194 24.99 14.97 -7.08
CA ALA A 194 24.05 14.49 -6.09
C ALA A 194 24.77 14.00 -4.84
N GLY A 195 24.10 14.10 -3.71
CA GLY A 195 24.58 13.67 -2.41
C GLY A 195 23.42 13.18 -1.56
N ALA A 196 23.68 12.21 -0.68
CA ALA A 196 22.66 11.67 0.22
C ALA A 196 23.15 11.68 1.66
N SER A 197 22.21 11.91 2.58
CA SER A 197 22.47 11.92 4.02
C SER A 197 22.77 10.53 4.57
N GLN A 198 23.09 10.48 5.87
CA GLN A 198 22.94 9.28 6.67
C GLN A 198 21.51 8.71 6.54
N ILE A 199 21.36 7.39 6.76
CA ILE A 199 20.05 6.74 6.76
C ILE A 199 19.26 7.23 7.98
N ILE A 200 18.00 7.58 7.73
CA ILE A 200 16.97 7.77 8.73
C ILE A 200 16.10 6.52 8.71
N TYR A 201 16.19 5.71 9.77
CA TYR A 201 15.55 4.41 9.87
C TYR A 201 14.11 4.57 10.38
N TYR A 202 13.16 4.65 9.47
CA TYR A 202 11.74 4.60 9.77
C TYR A 202 11.21 3.17 9.72
N LYS A 203 10.10 2.93 10.41
CA LYS A 203 9.27 1.73 10.23
C LYS A 203 8.70 1.71 8.81
N LEU A 204 8.24 0.54 8.37
CA LEU A 204 7.42 0.44 7.16
C LEU A 204 5.96 0.81 7.50
N PRO A 205 5.19 1.40 6.56
CA PRO A 205 3.80 1.76 6.79
C PRO A 205 2.94 0.51 6.89
N ARG A 206 1.95 0.53 7.79
CA ARG A 206 0.91 -0.49 7.87
C ARG A 206 -0.24 -0.14 6.92
N VAL A 207 -1.20 -1.04 6.79
CA VAL A 207 -2.36 -0.86 5.90
C VAL A 207 -3.08 0.46 6.18
N ALA A 208 -3.33 0.78 7.46
CA ALA A 208 -3.98 2.02 7.86
C ALA A 208 -3.19 3.27 7.41
N ASP A 209 -1.86 3.25 7.53
CA ASP A 209 -1.00 4.37 7.13
C ASP A 209 -1.05 4.57 5.61
N VAL A 210 -0.98 3.47 4.83
CA VAL A 210 -1.09 3.53 3.36
C VAL A 210 -2.45 4.03 2.90
N ARG A 211 -3.51 3.66 3.61
CA ARG A 211 -4.87 4.16 3.37
C ARG A 211 -5.02 5.64 3.75
N GLY A 212 -4.07 6.23 4.46
CA GLY A 212 -4.16 7.60 4.96
C GLY A 212 -5.18 7.75 6.08
N ALA A 213 -5.34 6.71 6.88
CA ALA A 213 -6.16 6.76 8.08
C ALA A 213 -5.38 7.43 9.21
N VAL A 214 -5.99 8.41 9.86
CA VAL A 214 -5.50 9.00 11.10
C VAL A 214 -6.42 8.54 12.21
N CYS A 215 -5.84 7.83 13.16
CA CYS A 215 -6.54 7.11 14.22
C CYS A 215 -6.04 7.64 15.56
N THR A 216 -6.90 8.35 16.29
CA THR A 216 -6.60 8.86 17.65
C THR A 216 -7.30 7.99 18.71
N GLY A 217 -6.75 7.97 19.94
CA GLY A 217 -7.33 7.22 21.07
C GLY A 217 -6.88 5.76 21.24
N PHE A 218 -5.75 5.35 20.63
CA PHE A 218 -5.18 3.99 20.78
C PHE A 218 -4.04 3.88 21.80
N GLU A 219 -3.73 4.96 22.52
CA GLU A 219 -2.62 4.93 23.48
C GLU A 219 -2.97 4.02 24.66
N ALA A 220 -2.06 3.10 25.00
CA ALA A 220 -2.22 2.13 26.08
C ALA A 220 -2.31 2.78 27.48
N THR A 221 -2.12 4.09 27.57
CA THR A 221 -2.10 4.89 28.80
C THR A 221 -3.33 5.79 28.97
N ASP A 222 -4.30 5.75 28.06
CA ASP A 222 -5.49 6.61 28.16
C ASP A 222 -6.44 6.08 29.25
N PRO A 223 -6.74 6.85 30.31
CA PRO A 223 -7.53 6.39 31.46
C PRO A 223 -9.03 6.22 31.19
N ALA A 224 -9.51 6.35 29.94
CA ALA A 224 -10.89 6.11 29.58
C ALA A 224 -11.05 5.36 28.23
N PRO A 225 -12.09 4.51 28.07
CA PRO A 225 -12.53 3.95 26.79
C PRO A 225 -12.97 5.02 25.79
N GLN A 226 -12.04 5.75 25.19
CA GLN A 226 -12.41 6.57 24.04
C GLN A 226 -12.58 5.63 22.85
N THR A 227 -13.79 5.53 22.28
CA THR A 227 -13.98 4.89 20.98
C THR A 227 -12.98 5.54 20.02
N PRO A 228 -12.08 4.77 19.40
CA PRO A 228 -11.07 5.36 18.56
C PRO A 228 -11.72 6.12 17.40
N ILE A 229 -11.33 7.38 17.25
CA ILE A 229 -11.79 8.21 16.14
C ILE A 229 -10.77 7.99 15.03
N CYS A 230 -11.16 7.20 14.04
CA CYS A 230 -10.40 7.06 12.81
C CYS A 230 -11.08 7.84 11.68
N ALA A 231 -10.34 8.80 11.12
CA ALA A 231 -10.76 9.63 9.99
C ALA A 231 -9.81 9.45 8.80
N GLY A 232 -10.26 9.80 7.60
CA GLY A 232 -9.48 9.65 6.37
C GLY A 232 -9.74 8.32 5.66
N GLY A 233 -8.69 7.68 5.13
CA GLY A 233 -8.81 6.35 4.52
C GLY A 233 -9.11 6.32 3.01
N ALA A 234 -9.41 7.49 2.42
CA ALA A 234 -9.78 7.65 1.00
C ALA A 234 -8.67 8.29 0.15
N ALA A 235 -7.60 8.79 0.76
CA ALA A 235 -6.47 9.41 0.07
C ALA A 235 -5.16 8.95 0.69
N THR A 236 -4.28 8.36 -0.11
CA THR A 236 -2.99 7.88 0.39
C THR A 236 -2.04 9.04 0.63
N PRO A 237 -1.28 9.06 1.75
CA PRO A 237 -0.23 10.05 1.94
C PRO A 237 0.97 9.77 1.02
N PHE A 238 1.11 8.58 0.42
CA PHE A 238 2.25 8.15 -0.39
C PHE A 238 2.02 8.33 -1.90
N LYS A 239 1.55 9.51 -2.32
CA LYS A 239 1.19 9.77 -3.71
C LYS A 239 2.38 9.57 -4.66
N ALA A 240 2.15 8.84 -5.74
CA ALA A 240 3.13 8.55 -6.79
C ALA A 240 4.43 7.87 -6.29
N GLN A 241 4.34 7.09 -5.20
CA GLN A 241 5.47 6.32 -4.67
C GLN A 241 5.13 4.83 -4.58
N GLN A 242 6.15 4.00 -4.81
CA GLN A 242 6.07 2.59 -4.48
C GLN A 242 6.28 2.44 -2.96
N VAL A 243 5.29 1.86 -2.29
CA VAL A 243 5.28 1.66 -0.85
C VAL A 243 5.55 0.20 -0.54
N SER A 244 6.43 -0.07 0.43
CA SER A 244 6.58 -1.40 1.03
C SER A 244 5.89 -1.42 2.37
N LEU A 245 5.00 -2.38 2.60
CA LEU A 245 4.20 -2.46 3.81
C LEU A 245 4.92 -3.25 4.91
N ASP A 246 4.64 -2.88 6.15
CA ASP A 246 4.97 -3.69 7.32
C ASP A 246 3.99 -4.85 7.43
N THR A 247 4.51 -6.05 7.19
CA THR A 247 3.76 -7.30 7.26
C THR A 247 3.95 -8.03 8.59
N GLY A 248 4.78 -7.47 9.48
CA GLY A 248 5.22 -8.11 10.72
C GLY A 248 6.33 -9.15 10.51
N TYR A 249 6.73 -9.44 9.27
CA TYR A 249 7.76 -10.43 8.99
C TYR A 249 9.18 -9.91 9.23
N GLN A 250 9.86 -10.51 10.21
CA GLN A 250 11.28 -10.28 10.47
C GLN A 250 12.13 -11.24 9.63
N ARG A 251 12.92 -10.69 8.70
CA ARG A 251 13.78 -11.50 7.81
C ARG A 251 14.87 -12.26 8.55
N ASP A 252 15.46 -11.65 9.58
CA ASP A 252 16.61 -12.22 10.31
C ASP A 252 16.21 -13.43 11.16
N THR A 253 15.09 -13.33 11.87
CA THR A 253 14.58 -14.40 12.74
C THR A 253 13.62 -15.35 12.01
N ARG A 254 13.15 -14.96 10.81
CA ARG A 254 12.10 -15.64 10.03
C ARG A 254 10.80 -15.82 10.81
N LYS A 255 10.46 -14.85 11.65
CA LYS A 255 9.26 -14.84 12.49
C LYS A 255 8.33 -13.68 12.14
N PHE A 256 7.07 -13.82 12.52
CA PHE A 256 6.07 -12.78 12.41
C PHE A 256 5.81 -12.18 13.80
N ASP A 257 5.93 -10.86 13.93
CA ASP A 257 5.48 -10.12 15.13
C ASP A 257 3.94 -10.03 15.16
N PHE A 258 3.36 -9.88 13.97
CA PHE A 258 1.95 -9.96 13.68
C PHE A 258 1.75 -10.51 12.26
N ASP A 259 0.51 -10.87 11.93
CA ASP A 259 0.19 -11.48 10.65
C ASP A 259 -0.55 -10.50 9.74
N MET A 260 -0.12 -10.42 8.48
CA MET A 260 -0.94 -9.90 7.39
C MET A 260 -1.39 -11.10 6.55
N VAL A 261 -2.71 -11.37 6.55
CA VAL A 261 -3.27 -12.63 6.03
C VAL A 261 -4.07 -12.37 4.77
N VAL A 262 -3.97 -13.27 3.79
CA VAL A 262 -4.83 -13.27 2.60
C VAL A 262 -6.25 -13.69 3.02
N THR A 263 -7.22 -12.81 2.83
CA THR A 263 -8.63 -13.04 3.19
C THR A 263 -9.48 -13.41 1.98
N ARG A 264 -9.03 -13.07 0.77
CA ARG A 264 -9.70 -13.46 -0.48
C ARG A 264 -8.75 -13.38 -1.68
N VAL A 265 -8.89 -14.33 -2.60
CA VAL A 265 -8.23 -14.30 -3.91
C VAL A 265 -9.29 -13.98 -4.99
N ALA A 266 -8.94 -13.18 -5.97
CA ALA A 266 -9.80 -12.76 -7.07
C ALA A 266 -9.10 -12.92 -8.42
N ALA A 267 -9.88 -12.96 -9.51
CA ALA A 267 -9.34 -13.08 -10.87
C ALA A 267 -8.37 -11.95 -11.27
N ASN A 268 -8.43 -10.81 -10.57
CA ASN A 268 -7.65 -9.59 -10.81
C ASN A 268 -6.85 -9.14 -9.57
N GLY A 269 -6.49 -10.06 -8.67
CA GLY A 269 -5.69 -9.72 -7.49
C GLY A 269 -6.11 -10.46 -6.23
N PHE A 270 -5.89 -9.83 -5.08
CA PHE A 270 -6.15 -10.44 -3.79
C PHE A 270 -6.37 -9.40 -2.70
N TYR A 271 -7.08 -9.81 -1.64
CA TYR A 271 -7.35 -9.02 -0.45
C TYR A 271 -6.46 -9.50 0.69
N VAL A 272 -5.93 -8.55 1.45
CA VAL A 272 -5.14 -8.84 2.65
C VAL A 272 -5.61 -7.99 3.81
N GLN A 273 -5.47 -8.52 5.03
CA GLN A 273 -5.85 -7.85 6.26
C GLN A 273 -4.73 -7.91 7.29
N ASP A 274 -4.38 -6.75 7.86
CA ASP A 274 -3.46 -6.63 9.00
C ASP A 274 -4.18 -7.01 10.30
N VAL A 275 -3.91 -8.23 10.79
CA VAL A 275 -4.64 -8.86 11.89
C VAL A 275 -4.35 -8.20 13.24
N GLU A 276 -3.20 -7.54 13.40
CA GLU A 276 -2.89 -6.81 14.64
C GLU A 276 -3.90 -5.70 14.91
N ASN A 277 -4.43 -5.08 13.84
CA ASN A 277 -5.47 -4.05 13.96
C ASN A 277 -6.83 -4.64 14.37
N ASP A 278 -6.96 -5.96 14.42
CA ASP A 278 -8.16 -6.68 14.83
C ASP A 278 -7.97 -7.48 16.13
N ARG A 279 -6.76 -7.47 16.72
CA ARG A 279 -6.48 -8.17 17.98
C ARG A 279 -7.23 -7.53 19.16
N LEU A 280 -7.84 -8.40 19.97
CA LEU A 280 -8.49 -8.05 21.24
C LEU A 280 -7.40 -7.72 22.27
N VAL A 281 -7.49 -6.55 22.92
CA VAL A 281 -6.47 -6.14 23.91
C VAL A 281 -6.71 -6.76 25.28
N THR A 282 -7.92 -7.25 25.56
CA THR A 282 -8.25 -7.98 26.79
C THR A 282 -9.26 -9.11 26.52
N GLU A 283 -8.94 -10.32 26.97
CA GLU A 283 -9.89 -11.44 27.09
C GLU A 283 -10.64 -11.37 28.44
N ASP A 284 -11.15 -10.20 28.83
CA ASP A 284 -12.00 -10.10 30.03
C ASP A 284 -13.48 -10.24 29.62
N PRO A 285 -14.11 -11.41 29.80
CA PRO A 285 -15.53 -11.62 29.47
C PRO A 285 -16.48 -10.82 30.35
N CYS A 286 -15.99 -10.11 31.38
CA CYS A 286 -16.79 -9.33 32.32
C CYS A 286 -16.55 -7.82 32.22
N ALA A 287 -15.73 -7.33 31.28
CA ALA A 287 -15.49 -5.91 31.10
C ALA A 287 -16.75 -5.18 30.59
N VAL A 288 -17.21 -4.18 31.34
CA VAL A 288 -18.23 -3.21 30.95
C VAL A 288 -17.57 -1.82 31.04
N PRO A 289 -17.39 -1.07 29.93
CA PRO A 289 -17.93 -1.29 28.58
C PRO A 289 -17.19 -2.40 27.80
N PRO A 290 -17.81 -2.93 26.73
CA PRO A 290 -17.28 -4.08 26.01
C PRO A 290 -15.90 -3.81 25.42
N VAL A 291 -14.99 -4.74 25.71
CA VAL A 291 -13.74 -5.09 25.03
C VAL A 291 -13.16 -4.02 24.10
N HIS A 292 -12.01 -3.46 24.46
CA HIS A 292 -11.22 -2.65 23.54
C HIS A 292 -10.52 -3.56 22.52
N ARG A 293 -11.18 -3.89 21.41
CA ARG A 293 -10.44 -4.24 20.20
C ARG A 293 -9.56 -3.02 19.87
N LYS A 294 -8.27 -3.22 19.59
CA LYS A 294 -7.41 -2.16 19.06
C LYS A 294 -7.77 -1.91 17.58
N LYS A 295 -9.04 -1.62 17.28
CA LYS A 295 -9.54 -1.44 15.92
C LYS A 295 -8.99 -0.18 15.30
N ARG A 296 -7.83 -0.22 14.64
CA ARG A 296 -7.45 0.86 13.72
C ARG A 296 -8.44 1.04 12.57
N GLY A 297 -9.43 0.15 12.42
CA GLY A 297 -10.56 0.28 11.50
C GLY A 297 -10.19 0.04 10.04
N TYR A 298 -9.01 0.45 9.60
CA TYR A 298 -8.51 0.35 8.22
C TYR A 298 -7.51 -0.81 8.06
N ALA A 299 -7.97 -2.04 8.33
CA ALA A 299 -7.11 -3.22 8.36
C ALA A 299 -6.94 -3.91 6.99
N GLY A 300 -7.97 -3.83 6.13
CA GLY A 300 -7.98 -4.45 4.80
C GLY A 300 -7.47 -3.56 3.68
N LEU A 301 -6.83 -4.16 2.67
CA LEU A 301 -6.55 -3.55 1.37
C LEU A 301 -6.74 -4.56 0.24
N PHE A 302 -6.95 -4.04 -0.97
CA PHE A 302 -6.92 -4.82 -2.19
C PHE A 302 -5.61 -4.58 -2.95
N ALA A 303 -4.95 -5.65 -3.39
CA ALA A 303 -3.78 -5.62 -4.24
C ALA A 303 -4.17 -6.05 -5.65
N PHE A 304 -4.22 -5.10 -6.58
CA PHE A 304 -4.67 -5.31 -7.95
C PHE A 304 -3.57 -5.92 -8.82
N ASN A 305 -3.86 -7.05 -9.45
CA ASN A 305 -2.98 -7.69 -10.43
C ASN A 305 -3.77 -8.00 -11.71
N PHE A 306 -3.12 -8.07 -12.87
CA PHE A 306 -3.83 -8.36 -14.14
C PHE A 306 -4.40 -9.78 -14.22
N SER A 307 -3.95 -10.66 -13.34
CA SER A 307 -4.42 -12.03 -13.20
C SER A 307 -4.48 -12.42 -11.74
N SER A 308 -5.18 -13.52 -11.45
CA SER A 308 -5.09 -14.16 -10.15
C SER A 308 -3.62 -14.51 -9.83
N PRO A 309 -3.14 -14.22 -8.60
CA PRO A 309 -1.84 -14.67 -8.13
C PRO A 309 -1.71 -16.21 -8.20
N PRO A 310 -0.72 -16.76 -8.92
CA PRO A 310 -0.56 -18.20 -9.01
C PRO A 310 -0.18 -18.81 -7.65
N GLY A 311 -0.88 -19.87 -7.23
CA GLY A 311 -0.61 -20.63 -6.01
C GLY A 311 -0.94 -19.91 -4.69
N MET A 312 -1.52 -18.71 -4.73
CA MET A 312 -1.96 -18.00 -3.51
C MET A 312 -3.29 -18.56 -3.02
N ARG A 313 -3.41 -18.71 -1.70
CA ARG A 313 -4.61 -19.22 -1.03
C ARG A 313 -5.03 -18.29 0.10
N VAL A 314 -6.31 -18.36 0.46
CA VAL A 314 -6.79 -17.78 1.73
C VAL A 314 -5.99 -18.42 2.87
N CYS A 315 -5.78 -17.68 3.96
CA CYS A 315 -4.93 -18.05 5.11
C CYS A 315 -3.42 -17.94 4.89
N ASP A 316 -2.93 -17.73 3.67
CA ASP A 316 -1.51 -17.48 3.44
C ASP A 316 -1.08 -16.19 4.17
N ARG A 317 0.14 -16.21 4.73
CA ARG A 317 0.72 -15.03 5.35
C ARG A 317 1.60 -14.29 4.37
N ILE A 318 1.40 -12.99 4.28
CA ILE A 318 2.23 -12.11 3.47
C ILE A 318 3.57 -11.89 4.19
N ARG A 319 4.69 -12.30 3.59
CA ARG A 319 6.04 -11.97 4.09
C ARG A 319 6.49 -10.60 3.64
N THR A 320 6.23 -10.26 2.39
CA THR A 320 6.51 -8.94 1.82
C THR A 320 5.35 -8.53 0.96
N LEU A 321 4.99 -7.25 1.00
CA LEU A 321 4.04 -6.65 0.07
C LEU A 321 4.50 -5.25 -0.25
N ALA A 322 4.66 -4.95 -1.53
CA ALA A 322 4.99 -3.62 -2.00
C ALA A 322 4.30 -3.31 -3.33
N GLY A 323 4.06 -2.05 -3.62
CA GLY A 323 3.45 -1.61 -4.87
C GLY A 323 3.07 -0.14 -4.81
N THR A 324 2.41 0.36 -5.84
CA THR A 324 2.00 1.76 -5.90
C THR A 324 0.65 1.93 -5.20
N ALA A 325 0.58 2.77 -4.18
CA ALA A 325 -0.68 3.11 -3.55
C ALA A 325 -1.51 4.01 -4.48
N THR A 326 -2.70 3.55 -4.88
CA THR A 326 -3.58 4.27 -5.81
C THR A 326 -4.98 4.42 -5.24
N GLU A 327 -5.56 5.60 -5.42
CA GLU A 327 -6.96 5.89 -5.10
C GLU A 327 -7.86 5.23 -6.15
N PHE A 328 -8.84 4.42 -5.69
CA PHE A 328 -9.75 3.68 -6.55
C PHE A 328 -11.15 3.59 -5.90
N PHE A 329 -12.13 4.24 -6.54
CA PHE A 329 -13.55 4.27 -6.12
C PHE A 329 -13.77 4.50 -4.62
N GLY A 330 -13.13 5.51 -4.04
CA GLY A 330 -13.30 5.86 -2.61
C GLY A 330 -12.56 4.95 -1.64
N SER A 331 -11.63 4.13 -2.14
CA SER A 331 -10.71 3.30 -1.34
C SER A 331 -9.28 3.40 -1.86
N ILE A 332 -8.31 2.86 -1.13
CA ILE A 332 -6.92 2.71 -1.60
C ILE A 332 -6.66 1.25 -1.96
N GLN A 333 -6.05 1.04 -3.11
CA GLN A 333 -5.54 -0.25 -3.55
C GLN A 333 -4.03 -0.17 -3.82
N ILE A 334 -3.36 -1.33 -3.80
CA ILE A 334 -1.97 -1.46 -4.23
C ILE A 334 -1.95 -1.90 -5.70
N GLY A 335 -1.54 -1.01 -6.59
CA GLY A 335 -1.29 -1.31 -8.00
C GLY A 335 0.11 -1.86 -8.23
N TYR A 336 0.25 -2.69 -9.27
CA TYR A 336 1.51 -3.39 -9.61
C TYR A 336 2.18 -4.04 -8.38
N PRO A 337 1.44 -4.86 -7.61
CA PRO A 337 1.93 -5.42 -6.37
C PRO A 337 3.07 -6.42 -6.63
N THR A 338 4.00 -6.46 -5.69
CA THR A 338 5.03 -7.47 -5.54
C THR A 338 4.86 -8.08 -4.16
N TRP A 339 4.87 -9.41 -4.08
CA TRP A 339 4.64 -10.09 -2.82
C TRP A 339 5.47 -11.36 -2.68
N THR A 340 5.63 -11.79 -1.43
CA THR A 340 6.12 -13.14 -1.09
C THR A 340 5.28 -13.69 0.05
N LEU A 341 5.16 -15.02 0.12
CA LEU A 341 4.24 -15.69 1.02
C LEU A 341 4.97 -16.64 1.97
N GLU A 342 4.36 -16.85 3.13
CA GLU A 342 4.40 -18.12 3.82
C GLU A 342 3.08 -18.84 3.54
N GLU A 343 3.15 -19.87 2.71
CA GLU A 343 2.02 -20.74 2.40
C GLU A 343 1.43 -21.34 3.68
N TRP A 344 0.11 -21.38 3.74
CA TRP A 344 -0.60 -21.97 4.85
C TRP A 344 -0.50 -23.50 4.84
N ASP A 345 -0.21 -24.07 6.01
CA ASP A 345 -0.31 -25.49 6.30
C ASP A 345 -1.20 -25.66 7.52
N ALA A 346 -2.37 -26.26 7.32
CA ALA A 346 -3.36 -26.52 8.36
C ALA A 346 -2.84 -27.39 9.51
N LYS A 347 -1.80 -28.21 9.27
CA LYS A 347 -1.15 -29.04 10.30
C LYS A 347 -0.13 -28.24 11.12
N ALA A 348 0.44 -27.18 10.55
CA ALA A 348 1.46 -26.36 11.19
C ALA A 348 0.84 -25.20 11.99
N ARG A 349 -0.25 -24.61 11.49
CA ARG A 349 -0.92 -23.48 12.15
C ARG A 349 -2.41 -23.34 11.77
N PRO A 350 -3.24 -22.74 12.64
CA PRO A 350 -4.57 -22.28 12.24
C PRO A 350 -4.46 -21.21 11.13
N CYS A 351 -5.57 -21.01 10.41
CA CYS A 351 -5.66 -20.08 9.28
C CYS A 351 -5.17 -18.65 9.62
N GLY A 352 -5.51 -18.17 10.82
CA GLY A 352 -5.15 -16.81 11.27
C GLY A 352 -5.98 -15.70 10.63
N GLU A 353 -6.97 -16.05 9.79
CA GLU A 353 -7.99 -15.11 9.32
C GLU A 353 -8.78 -14.55 10.52
N PRO A 354 -8.98 -13.22 10.60
CA PRO A 354 -9.74 -12.63 11.69
C PRO A 354 -11.23 -12.90 11.57
N ASP A 355 -11.93 -12.96 12.71
CA ASP A 355 -13.39 -13.01 12.71
C ASP A 355 -13.99 -11.81 11.96
N PRO A 356 -14.94 -12.03 11.05
CA PRO A 356 -15.55 -10.93 10.30
C PRO A 356 -16.19 -9.91 11.23
N PHE A 357 -16.13 -8.64 10.84
CA PHE A 357 -16.85 -7.59 11.56
C PHE A 357 -18.35 -7.70 11.32
N ASP A 358 -19.11 -7.90 12.39
CA ASP A 358 -20.57 -7.91 12.34
C ASP A 358 -21.10 -6.50 12.04
N LEU A 359 -21.56 -6.28 10.81
CA LEU A 359 -22.31 -5.09 10.42
C LEU A 359 -23.77 -5.25 10.83
N VAL A 360 -24.22 -4.37 11.71
CA VAL A 360 -25.66 -4.23 12.05
C VAL A 360 -26.27 -3.08 11.29
N ALA A 361 -27.60 -3.00 11.27
CA ALA A 361 -28.28 -2.00 10.46
C ALA A 361 -28.00 -0.54 10.88
N ASP A 362 -27.65 -0.29 12.15
CA ASP A 362 -27.20 1.04 12.59
C ASP A 362 -25.85 1.43 11.97
N ASP A 363 -24.97 0.47 11.70
CA ASP A 363 -23.67 0.72 11.06
C ASP A 363 -23.82 1.09 9.57
N LEU A 364 -24.89 0.63 8.92
CA LEU A 364 -25.16 0.95 7.51
C LEU A 364 -25.46 2.43 7.29
N ALA A 365 -25.92 3.14 8.33
CA ALA A 365 -26.09 4.59 8.29
C ALA A 365 -24.81 5.35 8.69
N ASN A 366 -23.78 4.65 9.17
CA ASN A 366 -22.53 5.24 9.65
C ASN A 366 -21.41 5.10 8.62
N GLN A 367 -21.21 6.16 7.84
CA GLN A 367 -20.17 6.21 6.81
C GLN A 367 -18.76 5.96 7.35
N SER A 368 -18.46 6.35 8.60
CA SER A 368 -17.15 6.09 9.21
C SER A 368 -16.93 4.60 9.45
N THR A 369 -17.93 3.91 10.00
CA THR A 369 -17.88 2.44 10.19
C THR A 369 -17.74 1.71 8.85
N LEU A 370 -18.50 2.13 7.84
CA LEU A 370 -18.42 1.52 6.51
C LEU A 370 -17.04 1.71 5.88
N LEU A 371 -16.49 2.92 5.89
CA LEU A 371 -15.18 3.24 5.30
C LEU A 371 -14.03 2.47 5.95
N GLN A 372 -14.07 2.31 7.27
CA GLN A 372 -13.10 1.49 8.00
C GLN A 372 -13.11 0.06 7.44
N ASN A 373 -14.28 -0.55 7.36
CA ASN A 373 -14.40 -1.95 6.97
C ASN A 373 -14.31 -2.22 5.45
N VAL A 374 -14.10 -1.19 4.62
CA VAL A 374 -13.81 -1.40 3.19
C VAL A 374 -12.59 -2.31 3.03
N HIS A 375 -12.69 -3.29 2.13
CA HIS A 375 -11.70 -4.36 1.87
C HIS A 375 -11.40 -5.30 3.05
N SER A 376 -12.13 -5.17 4.16
CA SER A 376 -11.99 -6.05 5.33
C SER A 376 -13.07 -7.14 5.32
N LEU A 377 -12.85 -8.21 6.09
CA LEU A 377 -13.85 -9.25 6.28
C LEU A 377 -15.01 -8.71 7.12
N VAL A 378 -16.25 -8.79 6.60
CA VAL A 378 -17.46 -8.36 7.33
C VAL A 378 -18.51 -9.49 7.36
N ARG A 379 -19.55 -9.32 8.16
CA ARG A 379 -20.70 -10.20 8.23
C ARG A 379 -21.92 -9.35 8.47
N LEU A 380 -22.88 -9.32 7.54
CA LEU A 380 -24.15 -8.65 7.80
C LEU A 380 -25.06 -9.55 8.61
N ARG A 381 -25.53 -9.06 9.75
CA ARG A 381 -26.55 -9.74 10.55
C ARG A 381 -27.92 -9.18 10.18
N SER A 382 -28.87 -10.05 9.86
CA SER A 382 -30.27 -9.65 9.71
C SER A 382 -30.82 -9.23 11.08
N THR A 383 -30.84 -7.93 11.35
CA THR A 383 -31.56 -7.38 12.51
C THR A 383 -32.83 -6.71 12.00
N VAL A 384 -33.99 -7.07 12.56
CA VAL A 384 -35.20 -6.27 12.38
C VAL A 384 -34.96 -4.94 13.08
N VAL A 385 -34.87 -3.85 12.32
CA VAL A 385 -34.77 -2.51 12.92
C VAL A 385 -36.18 -1.96 13.08
N ASP A 386 -36.56 -1.76 14.32
CA ASP A 386 -37.76 -1.03 14.68
C ASP A 386 -37.47 0.47 14.51
N ARG A 387 -37.83 1.06 13.36
CA ARG A 387 -37.80 2.53 13.20
C ARG A 387 -39.15 3.13 13.58
N PRO A 388 -39.19 4.18 14.43
CA PRO A 388 -40.43 4.90 14.67
C PRO A 388 -40.96 5.55 13.41
N ASP A 389 -42.26 5.42 13.16
CA ASP A 389 -42.91 6.19 12.11
C ASP A 389 -42.98 7.66 12.53
N VAL A 390 -42.71 8.58 11.61
CA VAL A 390 -42.78 10.03 11.83
C VAL A 390 -43.73 10.67 10.83
N ASP A 391 -44.44 11.72 11.24
CA ASP A 391 -45.33 12.49 10.37
C ASP A 391 -44.53 13.41 9.41
N GLY A 392 -45.23 14.12 8.51
CA GLY A 392 -44.62 15.04 7.55
C GLY A 392 -43.88 16.23 8.16
N ASN A 393 -43.91 16.39 9.50
CA ASN A 393 -43.19 17.40 10.26
C ASN A 393 -42.09 16.78 11.16
N GLY A 394 -41.84 15.47 11.06
CA GLY A 394 -40.80 14.76 11.81
C GLY A 394 -41.21 14.33 13.23
N ASN A 395 -42.49 14.46 13.61
CA ASN A 395 -42.95 14.03 14.94
C ASN A 395 -43.32 12.55 14.96
N GLN A 396 -42.98 11.87 16.05
CA GLN A 396 -43.23 10.44 16.23
C GLN A 396 -44.73 10.10 16.24
N ILE A 397 -45.16 9.21 15.35
CA ILE A 397 -46.54 8.73 15.24
C ILE A 397 -46.81 7.70 16.34
N CYS A 398 -47.91 7.90 17.07
CA CYS A 398 -48.38 6.97 18.11
C CYS A 398 -49.77 6.44 17.75
N ILE A 399 -49.96 5.14 17.83
CA ILE A 399 -51.23 4.43 17.61
C ILE A 399 -51.81 3.94 18.94
N ASP A 400 -53.10 3.65 18.99
CA ASP A 400 -53.72 3.07 20.18
C ASP A 400 -53.24 1.62 20.36
N ASP A 401 -52.91 1.25 21.59
CA ASP A 401 -52.46 -0.10 21.95
C ASP A 401 -53.64 -1.08 21.80
N PRO A 402 -53.59 -2.01 20.82
CA PRO A 402 -54.68 -2.95 20.62
C PRO A 402 -54.86 -3.91 21.80
N ALA A 403 -53.85 -4.06 22.67
CA ALA A 403 -53.94 -4.89 23.87
C ALA A 403 -54.43 -4.12 25.11
N ASN A 404 -54.38 -2.78 25.12
CA ASN A 404 -54.73 -1.96 26.29
C ASN A 404 -55.52 -0.71 25.91
N ALA A 405 -56.85 -0.79 26.01
CA ALA A 405 -57.73 0.32 25.69
C ALA A 405 -57.39 1.59 26.48
N GLY A 406 -57.11 2.68 25.76
CA GLY A 406 -56.78 4.00 26.32
C GLY A 406 -55.29 4.30 26.47
N LYS A 407 -54.40 3.36 26.11
CA LYS A 407 -52.94 3.57 26.10
C LYS A 407 -52.45 3.73 24.66
N LYS A 408 -51.53 4.66 24.41
CA LYS A 408 -50.89 4.83 23.10
C LYS A 408 -49.51 4.19 23.07
N ILE A 409 -49.20 3.51 21.97
CA ILE A 409 -47.89 2.92 21.68
C ILE A 409 -47.29 3.58 20.44
N ARG A 410 -45.96 3.55 20.33
CA ARG A 410 -45.24 4.09 19.17
C ARG A 410 -45.55 3.24 17.95
N SER A 411 -45.90 3.89 16.83
CA SER A 411 -45.98 3.22 15.54
C SER A 411 -44.57 2.96 15.05
N VAL A 412 -44.31 1.74 14.60
CA VAL A 412 -42.99 1.29 14.16
C VAL A 412 -43.18 0.52 12.86
N THR A 413 -42.67 1.05 11.75
CA THR A 413 -42.51 0.26 10.54
C THR A 413 -41.32 -0.67 10.73
N LYS A 414 -41.59 -1.97 10.78
CA LYS A 414 -40.55 -2.99 10.73
C LYS A 414 -39.91 -2.98 9.36
N HIS A 415 -38.76 -2.33 9.23
CA HIS A 415 -37.92 -2.55 8.06
C HIS A 415 -37.17 -3.85 8.29
N THR A 416 -37.70 -4.96 7.75
CA THR A 416 -36.90 -6.15 7.51
C THR A 416 -35.86 -5.76 6.45
N LEU A 417 -34.61 -5.55 6.87
CA LEU A 417 -33.49 -5.68 5.94
C LEU A 417 -33.41 -7.19 5.65
N GLU A 418 -34.15 -7.65 4.63
CA GLU A 418 -34.06 -9.03 4.16
C GLU A 418 -32.74 -9.18 3.41
N VAL A 419 -31.72 -9.50 4.18
CA VAL A 419 -30.42 -9.88 3.70
C VAL A 419 -30.55 -11.34 3.22
N ARG A 420 -30.91 -11.53 1.95
CA ARG A 420 -30.98 -12.87 1.35
C ARG A 420 -29.56 -13.36 1.10
N VAL A 421 -29.07 -14.28 1.93
CA VAL A 421 -27.98 -15.18 1.51
C VAL A 421 -28.60 -16.14 0.52
N THR A 422 -28.69 -15.72 -0.74
CA THR A 422 -29.05 -16.65 -1.79
C THR A 422 -27.89 -17.63 -1.97
N LYS A 423 -28.23 -18.91 -1.76
CA LYS A 423 -27.30 -20.03 -1.64
C LYS A 423 -27.08 -20.67 -3.00
N HIS A 424 -26.61 -19.90 -3.98
CA HIS A 424 -26.16 -20.53 -5.22
C HIS A 424 -24.65 -20.81 -5.08
N PHE A 425 -24.32 -22.02 -4.67
CA PHE A 425 -22.94 -22.44 -4.45
C PHE A 425 -22.34 -22.97 -5.74
N GLY A 426 -21.90 -22.09 -6.65
CA GLY A 426 -21.36 -22.48 -7.96
C GLY A 426 -22.17 -23.62 -8.62
N VAL A 427 -21.51 -24.48 -9.39
CA VAL A 427 -22.18 -25.57 -10.12
C VAL A 427 -22.32 -26.87 -9.32
N GLU A 428 -21.70 -26.99 -8.14
CA GLU A 428 -21.68 -28.22 -7.31
C GLU A 428 -21.93 -27.95 -5.80
N ASN A 429 -22.57 -28.90 -5.11
CA ASN A 429 -22.86 -28.82 -3.67
C ASN A 429 -21.59 -28.96 -2.79
N PRO A 430 -21.48 -28.21 -1.68
CA PRO A 430 -20.35 -28.32 -0.76
C PRO A 430 -20.23 -29.71 -0.09
N LYS A 431 -19.00 -30.13 0.22
CA LYS A 431 -18.72 -31.44 0.84
C LYS A 431 -19.21 -31.48 2.31
N PRO A 432 -20.17 -32.35 2.66
CA PRO A 432 -20.71 -32.44 4.02
C PRO A 432 -19.66 -32.93 5.02
N ASN A 433 -19.73 -32.42 6.25
CA ASN A 433 -18.89 -32.90 7.34
C ASN A 433 -19.46 -34.22 7.87
N PRO A 434 -18.75 -35.35 7.72
CA PRO A 434 -19.22 -36.65 8.22
C PRO A 434 -19.29 -36.71 9.76
N SER A 435 -18.70 -35.74 10.46
CA SER A 435 -18.74 -35.58 11.91
C SER A 435 -19.62 -34.41 12.37
N PHE A 436 -20.51 -33.90 11.50
CA PHE A 436 -21.43 -32.84 11.87
C PHE A 436 -22.38 -33.29 12.99
N ASP A 437 -22.43 -32.48 14.06
CA ASP A 437 -23.34 -32.64 15.17
C ASP A 437 -24.30 -31.45 15.22
N GLN A 438 -25.58 -31.70 14.95
CA GLN A 438 -26.61 -30.67 14.89
C GLN A 438 -26.96 -30.07 16.27
N THR A 439 -26.49 -30.69 17.36
CA THR A 439 -26.72 -30.24 18.73
C THR A 439 -25.60 -29.36 19.28
N ASP A 440 -24.45 -29.33 18.60
CA ASP A 440 -23.31 -28.49 18.93
C ASP A 440 -23.25 -27.29 17.95
N PRO A 441 -23.54 -26.06 18.41
CA PRO A 441 -23.48 -24.87 17.57
C PRO A 441 -22.06 -24.53 17.07
N SER A 442 -21.02 -25.20 17.58
CA SER A 442 -19.64 -25.10 17.11
C SER A 442 -19.23 -26.19 16.10
N SER A 443 -20.10 -27.17 15.84
CA SER A 443 -19.84 -28.24 14.86
C SER A 443 -20.12 -27.76 13.44
N PRO A 444 -19.12 -27.71 12.54
CA PRO A 444 -19.33 -27.22 11.19
C PRO A 444 -20.08 -28.27 10.35
N GLN A 445 -21.17 -27.87 9.68
CA GLN A 445 -21.97 -28.76 8.82
C GLN A 445 -21.21 -29.32 7.60
N PHE A 446 -20.10 -28.67 7.23
CA PHE A 446 -19.31 -28.93 6.04
C PHE A 446 -17.83 -28.75 6.39
N LEU A 447 -16.94 -29.56 5.81
CA LEU A 447 -15.51 -29.51 6.15
C LEU A 447 -14.80 -28.36 5.42
N ILE A 448 -13.96 -27.62 6.15
CA ILE A 448 -12.90 -26.81 5.55
C ILE A 448 -11.71 -27.76 5.35
N THR A 449 -11.51 -28.21 4.11
CA THR A 449 -10.36 -29.03 3.70
C THR A 449 -9.54 -28.28 2.66
N ASP A 450 -8.38 -28.79 2.27
CA ASP A 450 -7.58 -28.21 1.19
C ASP A 450 -8.45 -27.98 -0.07
N ASN A 451 -9.40 -28.88 -0.39
CA ASN A 451 -10.37 -28.72 -1.49
C ASN A 451 -11.63 -27.92 -1.11
N ALA A 452 -11.52 -26.90 -0.27
CA ALA A 452 -12.67 -26.12 0.21
C ALA A 452 -13.19 -25.10 -0.82
N SER A 453 -12.87 -25.22 -2.10
CA SER A 453 -13.60 -24.52 -3.14
C SER A 453 -14.41 -25.52 -3.95
N ASN A 454 -15.66 -25.21 -4.27
CA ASN A 454 -16.45 -25.93 -5.27
C ASN A 454 -15.90 -25.71 -6.70
N CYS A 455 -14.93 -24.81 -6.87
CA CYS A 455 -14.22 -24.55 -8.13
C CYS A 455 -12.74 -24.97 -8.10
N ASP A 456 -12.28 -25.67 -7.06
CA ASP A 456 -10.97 -26.34 -7.01
C ASP A 456 -11.15 -27.80 -7.45
N PHE A 457 -11.12 -28.04 -8.76
CA PHE A 457 -11.35 -29.36 -9.35
C PHE A 457 -10.13 -30.27 -9.24
N ASN A 458 -8.93 -29.69 -9.19
CA ASN A 458 -7.68 -30.43 -9.13
C ASN A 458 -7.29 -30.80 -7.68
N GLY A 459 -7.90 -30.15 -6.68
CA GLY A 459 -7.70 -30.41 -5.26
C GLY A 459 -6.40 -29.85 -4.69
N ASP A 460 -5.81 -28.84 -5.32
CA ASP A 460 -4.58 -28.17 -4.87
C ASP A 460 -4.84 -27.07 -3.82
N GLY A 461 -6.11 -26.79 -3.55
CA GLY A 461 -6.58 -25.79 -2.60
C GLY A 461 -6.51 -24.35 -3.10
N SER A 462 -6.30 -24.16 -4.39
CA SER A 462 -6.42 -22.90 -5.10
C SER A 462 -7.42 -23.03 -6.25
N VAL A 463 -7.86 -21.89 -6.78
CA VAL A 463 -8.70 -21.87 -7.99
C VAL A 463 -7.82 -21.36 -9.13
N ASP A 464 -7.59 -22.18 -10.16
CA ASP A 464 -6.88 -21.75 -11.36
C ASP A 464 -7.82 -20.98 -12.30
N PHE A 465 -7.67 -19.65 -12.31
CA PHE A 465 -8.43 -18.75 -13.18
C PHE A 465 -7.98 -18.78 -14.65
N SER A 466 -6.99 -19.60 -15.00
CA SER A 466 -6.44 -19.76 -16.34
C SER A 466 -6.74 -21.12 -16.97
N ALA A 467 -6.90 -22.17 -16.16
CA ALA A 467 -7.20 -23.52 -16.62
C ALA A 467 -8.70 -23.84 -16.64
N ASN A 468 -9.15 -24.58 -17.67
CA ASN A 468 -10.47 -25.21 -17.66
C ASN A 468 -10.38 -26.55 -16.90
N PRO A 469 -11.36 -26.89 -16.04
CA PRO A 469 -12.68 -26.26 -15.89
C PRO A 469 -12.78 -25.21 -14.76
N GLU A 470 -11.73 -25.01 -13.96
CA GLU A 470 -11.74 -24.14 -12.77
C GLU A 470 -12.06 -22.68 -13.11
N LYS A 471 -11.44 -22.14 -14.17
CA LYS A 471 -11.76 -20.82 -14.73
C LYS A 471 -13.25 -20.66 -15.06
N GLY A 472 -13.86 -21.69 -15.65
CA GLY A 472 -15.28 -21.67 -16.03
C GLY A 472 -16.19 -21.68 -14.80
N CYS A 473 -15.84 -22.47 -13.79
CA CYS A 473 -16.54 -22.51 -12.51
C CYS A 473 -16.45 -21.16 -11.78
N ALA A 474 -15.25 -20.59 -11.69
CA ALA A 474 -15.00 -19.32 -11.01
C ALA A 474 -15.75 -18.15 -11.69
N ALA A 475 -15.66 -18.06 -13.02
CA ALA A 475 -16.36 -17.04 -13.80
C ALA A 475 -17.89 -17.17 -13.75
N SER A 476 -18.42 -18.35 -13.42
CA SER A 476 -19.87 -18.54 -13.29
C SER A 476 -20.43 -17.75 -12.11
N CYS A 477 -19.65 -17.50 -11.07
CA CYS A 477 -20.04 -16.62 -9.97
C CYS A 477 -19.82 -15.12 -10.24
N ASP A 478 -19.13 -14.73 -11.31
CA ASP A 478 -18.96 -13.31 -11.65
C ASP A 478 -20.22 -12.73 -12.34
N LEU A 479 -21.05 -13.59 -12.95
CA LEU A 479 -22.28 -13.21 -13.66
C LEU A 479 -23.54 -13.34 -12.81
N ASP A 480 -23.45 -14.07 -11.70
CA ASP A 480 -24.55 -14.31 -10.76
C ASP A 480 -24.21 -13.63 -9.42
N VAL A 481 -24.90 -12.52 -9.15
CA VAL A 481 -24.71 -11.73 -7.93
C VAL A 481 -25.07 -12.51 -6.65
N GLU A 482 -25.76 -13.64 -6.79
CA GLU A 482 -26.16 -14.55 -5.72
C GLU A 482 -25.22 -15.76 -5.58
N CYS A 483 -24.18 -15.86 -6.42
CA CYS A 483 -23.26 -16.99 -6.45
C CYS A 483 -22.05 -16.78 -5.53
N THR A 484 -21.72 -17.83 -4.77
CA THR A 484 -20.59 -17.82 -3.83
C THR A 484 -19.85 -19.16 -3.86
N GLU A 485 -18.52 -19.12 -3.94
CA GLU A 485 -17.70 -20.34 -3.86
C GLU A 485 -17.50 -20.75 -2.41
N TRP A 486 -17.30 -22.04 -2.09
CA TRP A 486 -17.20 -22.50 -0.69
C TRP A 486 -16.06 -21.82 0.11
N SER A 487 -14.90 -21.61 -0.50
CA SER A 487 -13.74 -20.91 0.08
C SER A 487 -14.04 -19.44 0.30
N ASN A 488 -14.85 -18.88 -0.60
CA ASN A 488 -15.40 -17.55 -0.51
C ASN A 488 -16.60 -17.49 0.44
N PHE A 489 -17.38 -18.54 0.70
CA PHE A 489 -18.64 -18.48 1.45
C PHE A 489 -18.42 -18.26 2.95
N ALA A 490 -17.43 -18.93 3.52
CA ALA A 490 -17.00 -18.66 4.90
C ALA A 490 -16.54 -17.20 5.06
N ALA A 491 -15.90 -16.64 4.01
CA ALA A 491 -15.36 -15.28 3.96
C ALA A 491 -16.36 -14.19 3.47
N ARG A 492 -17.42 -14.56 2.73
CA ARG A 492 -18.39 -13.69 2.04
C ARG A 492 -19.75 -13.71 2.72
N SER A 493 -19.81 -13.59 4.04
CA SER A 493 -21.03 -13.09 4.69
C SER A 493 -21.29 -11.59 4.38
N ASN A 494 -20.87 -11.12 3.19
CA ASN A 494 -20.89 -9.75 2.71
C ASN A 494 -21.90 -9.63 1.58
N PHE A 495 -22.80 -8.68 1.71
CA PHE A 495 -23.83 -8.38 0.74
C PHE A 495 -23.47 -7.08 0.03
N TYR A 496 -23.88 -6.98 -1.22
CA TYR A 496 -24.10 -5.69 -1.85
C TYR A 496 -25.42 -5.13 -1.32
N VAL A 497 -25.40 -3.89 -0.84
CA VAL A 497 -26.60 -3.10 -0.49
C VAL A 497 -27.09 -2.38 -1.73
#